data_AF-A0A7Y5E8C6-F1
#
_entry.id   AF-A0A7Y5E8C6-F1
#
_cell.length_a   1.000
_cell.length_b   1.000
_cell.length_c   1.000
_cell.angle_alpha   90.00
_cell.angle_beta   90.00
_cell.angle_gamma   90.00
#
_symmetry.space_group_name_H-M   'P 1'
#
loop_
_entity.id
_entity.type
_entity.pdbx_description
1 polymer ?
#
loop_
_entity_poly.entity_id
_entity_poly.type
_entity_poly.pdbx_seq_one_letter_code
_entity_poly.pdbx_strand_id
1 'polypeptide(L)'
;MKHSIIAILAIVLLSISMSCKPKIVLKLSKPDLFLTEDQMVKLFTDAQLVEGALSFKRNKGTLIKDLKNDYYQVMFTKHGITDKIFEENVAYYNQFPEQMEKIYDEVLADLSKTQSMMEVKTEE
;
A
#
# COMPACT_ATOMS: atom_id res chain seq x y z
N MET A 1 -23.76 1.02 42.40
CA MET A 1 -23.74 1.44 40.97
C MET A 1 -22.59 2.38 40.63
N LYS A 2 -22.45 3.56 41.27
CA LYS A 2 -21.34 4.50 40.97
C LYS A 2 -19.94 3.90 41.14
N HIS A 3 -19.71 3.14 42.22
CA HIS A 3 -18.44 2.44 42.44
C HIS A 3 -18.15 1.34 41.42
N SER A 4 -19.19 0.63 40.94
CA SER A 4 -19.06 -0.37 39.87
C SER A 4 -18.74 0.28 38.52
N ILE A 5 -19.30 1.45 38.22
CA ILE A 5 -19.00 2.22 36.99
C ILE A 5 -17.55 2.76 37.04
N ILE A 6 -17.11 3.27 38.19
CA ILE A 6 -15.73 3.74 38.37
C ILE A 6 -14.74 2.59 38.22
N ALA A 7 -15.05 1.41 38.76
CA ALA A 7 -14.21 0.23 38.61
C ALA A 7 -14.11 -0.23 37.14
N ILE A 8 -15.22 -0.21 36.39
CA ILE A 8 -15.24 -0.55 34.96
C ILE A 8 -14.42 0.45 34.14
N LEU A 9 -14.57 1.76 34.41
CA LEU A 9 -13.77 2.81 33.76
C LEU A 9 -12.26 2.66 34.04
N ALA A 10 -11.90 2.31 35.27
CA ALA A 10 -10.50 2.07 35.63
C ALA A 10 -9.92 0.84 34.91
N ILE A 11 -10.69 -0.25 34.76
CA ILE A 11 -10.26 -1.45 34.03
C ILE A 11 -10.07 -1.17 32.53
N VAL A 12 -10.99 -0.41 31.91
CA VAL A 12 -10.89 0.00 30.51
C VAL A 12 -9.65 0.89 30.28
N LEU A 13 -9.38 1.81 31.22
CA LEU A 13 -8.20 2.68 31.15
C LEU A 13 -6.90 1.89 31.32
N LEU A 14 -6.89 0.86 32.17
CA LEU A 14 -5.73 -0.01 32.40
C LEU A 14 -5.44 -0.94 31.21
N SER A 15 -6.45 -1.33 30.42
CA SER A 15 -6.26 -2.16 29.23
C SER A 15 -5.57 -1.45 28.05
N ILE A 16 -5.49 -0.12 28.06
CA ILE A 16 -4.89 0.66 26.96
C ILE A 16 -3.34 0.67 27.05
N SER A 17 -2.75 0.34 28.20
CA SER A 17 -1.31 0.46 28.44
C SER A 17 -0.45 -0.76 28.03
N MET A 18 -1.05 -1.87 27.58
CA MET A 18 -0.29 -3.08 27.19
C MET A 18 0.09 -3.17 25.69
N SER A 19 -0.12 -2.13 24.89
CA SER A 19 0.12 -2.21 23.43
C SER A 19 1.56 -1.93 22.98
N CYS A 20 2.49 -1.65 23.90
CA CYS A 20 3.91 -1.56 23.55
C CYS A 20 4.56 -2.95 23.54
N LYS A 21 4.38 -3.69 22.45
CA LYS A 21 5.26 -4.83 22.14
C LYS A 21 6.60 -4.29 21.61
N PRO A 22 7.76 -4.73 22.13
CA PRO A 22 9.04 -4.39 21.52
C PRO A 22 9.01 -4.87 20.06
N LYS A 23 9.36 -3.98 19.12
CA LYS A 23 9.48 -4.34 17.70
C LYS A 23 10.62 -5.36 17.58
N ILE A 24 10.30 -6.65 17.54
CA ILE A 24 11.23 -7.66 17.05
C ILE A 24 11.36 -7.40 15.56
N VAL A 25 12.31 -6.56 15.18
CA VAL A 25 12.66 -6.33 13.78
C VAL A 25 13.50 -7.53 13.35
N LEU A 26 12.83 -8.60 12.93
CA LEU A 26 13.48 -9.61 12.11
C LEU A 26 13.92 -8.88 10.85
N LYS A 27 15.22 -8.59 10.75
CA LYS A 27 15.80 -7.90 9.61
C LYS A 27 15.71 -8.87 8.42
N LEU A 28 14.64 -8.78 7.63
CA LEU A 28 14.48 -9.55 6.40
C LEU A 28 15.69 -9.23 5.53
N SER A 29 16.33 -10.28 5.03
CA SER A 29 17.43 -10.14 4.09
C SER A 29 16.95 -9.42 2.84
N LYS A 30 17.87 -8.71 2.18
CA LYS A 30 17.62 -8.12 0.87
C LYS A 30 17.15 -9.23 -0.10
N PRO A 31 16.02 -9.05 -0.82
CA PRO A 31 15.55 -10.02 -1.81
C PRO A 31 16.59 -10.32 -2.88
N ASP A 32 16.56 -11.54 -3.43
CA ASP A 32 17.48 -11.96 -4.49
C ASP A 32 17.35 -11.06 -5.73
N LEU A 33 16.11 -10.79 -6.15
CA LEU A 33 15.81 -9.77 -7.14
C LEU A 33 15.34 -8.49 -6.42
N PHE A 34 16.25 -7.53 -6.30
CA PHE A 34 16.00 -6.28 -5.62
C PHE A 34 15.54 -5.17 -6.57
N LEU A 35 14.43 -4.53 -6.23
CA LEU A 35 13.91 -3.34 -6.91
C LEU A 35 14.47 -2.09 -6.24
N THR A 36 14.96 -1.16 -7.06
CA THR A 36 15.37 0.19 -6.62
C THR A 36 14.17 1.03 -6.17
N GLU A 37 14.42 2.14 -5.46
CA GLU A 37 13.36 3.08 -5.07
C GLU A 37 12.56 3.56 -6.29
N ASP A 38 13.22 3.99 -7.37
CA ASP A 38 12.57 4.40 -8.62
C ASP A 38 11.70 3.29 -9.25
N GLN A 39 12.13 2.03 -9.16
CA GLN A 39 11.34 0.89 -9.63
C GLN A 39 10.12 0.66 -8.74
N MET A 40 10.28 0.79 -7.42
CA MET A 40 9.18 0.70 -6.46
C MET A 40 8.16 1.83 -6.65
N VAL A 41 8.61 3.07 -6.90
CA VAL A 41 7.75 4.21 -7.22
C VAL A 41 6.90 3.90 -8.44
N LYS A 42 7.51 3.50 -9.57
CA LYS A 42 6.76 3.16 -10.79
C LYS A 42 5.78 2.00 -10.58
N LEU A 43 6.20 0.98 -9.83
CA LEU A 43 5.40 -0.20 -9.55
C LEU A 43 4.19 0.14 -8.67
N PHE A 44 4.38 0.94 -7.61
CA PHE A 44 3.29 1.38 -6.76
C PHE A 44 2.36 2.37 -7.46
N THR A 45 2.87 3.27 -8.30
CA THR A 45 2.04 4.14 -9.14
C THR A 45 1.10 3.30 -10.02
N ASP A 46 1.62 2.28 -10.70
CA ASP A 46 0.78 1.38 -11.50
C ASP A 46 -0.19 0.56 -10.63
N ALA A 47 0.21 0.14 -9.44
CA ALA A 47 -0.68 -0.56 -8.50
C ALA A 47 -1.86 0.32 -8.06
N GLN A 48 -1.61 1.61 -7.80
CA GLN A 48 -2.70 2.57 -7.49
C GLN A 48 -3.64 2.76 -8.67
N LEU A 49 -3.13 2.79 -9.90
CA LEU A 49 -3.97 2.86 -11.11
C LEU A 49 -4.81 1.59 -11.29
N VAL A 50 -4.23 0.41 -11.03
CA VAL A 50 -4.95 -0.88 -11.04
C VAL A 50 -6.11 -0.85 -10.02
N GLU A 51 -5.84 -0.46 -8.77
CA GLU A 51 -6.86 -0.37 -7.74
C GLU A 51 -7.94 0.68 -8.06
N GLY A 52 -7.55 1.82 -8.63
CA GLY A 52 -8.49 2.82 -9.13
C GLY A 52 -9.43 2.26 -10.21
N ALA A 53 -8.88 1.54 -11.19
CA ALA A 53 -9.66 0.92 -12.26
C ALA A 53 -10.59 -0.19 -11.74
N LEU A 54 -10.11 -1.05 -10.84
CA LEU A 54 -10.92 -2.09 -10.21
C LEU A 54 -12.03 -1.49 -9.34
N SER A 55 -11.72 -0.46 -8.57
CA SER A 55 -12.69 0.27 -7.74
C SER A 55 -13.79 0.91 -8.60
N PHE A 56 -13.42 1.55 -9.72
CA PHE A 56 -14.38 2.10 -10.68
C PHE A 56 -15.32 1.03 -11.22
N LYS A 57 -14.78 -0.12 -11.65
CA LYS A 57 -15.60 -1.24 -12.18
C LYS A 57 -16.51 -1.85 -11.12
N ARG A 58 -16.02 -2.00 -9.89
CA ARG A 58 -16.83 -2.45 -8.75
C ARG A 58 -18.02 -1.52 -8.52
N ASN A 59 -17.80 -0.21 -8.57
CA ASN A 59 -18.85 0.79 -8.41
C ASN A 59 -19.87 0.77 -9.57
N LYS A 60 -19.48 0.23 -10.73
CA LYS A 60 -20.38 -0.04 -11.87
C LYS A 60 -21.07 -1.41 -11.81
N GLY A 61 -20.92 -2.17 -10.73
CA GLY A 61 -21.58 -3.46 -10.51
C GLY A 61 -20.87 -4.66 -11.16
N THR A 62 -19.62 -4.50 -11.59
CA THR A 62 -18.84 -5.62 -12.18
C THR A 62 -18.30 -6.54 -11.08
N LEU A 63 -18.44 -7.86 -11.26
CA LEU A 63 -17.74 -8.85 -10.44
C LEU A 63 -16.25 -8.82 -10.76
N ILE A 64 -15.44 -8.45 -9.78
CA ILE A 64 -14.01 -8.13 -9.94
C ILE A 64 -13.05 -9.25 -9.54
N LYS A 65 -13.54 -10.40 -9.05
CA LYS A 65 -12.68 -11.45 -8.50
C LYS A 65 -11.67 -11.96 -9.53
N ASP A 66 -12.13 -12.31 -10.72
CA ASP A 66 -11.26 -12.81 -11.79
C ASP A 66 -10.47 -11.66 -12.45
N LEU A 67 -11.11 -10.49 -12.58
CA LEU A 67 -10.50 -9.31 -13.17
C LEU A 67 -9.31 -8.75 -12.38
N LYS A 68 -9.34 -8.87 -11.04
CA LYS A 68 -8.25 -8.41 -10.18
C LYS A 68 -6.95 -9.11 -10.54
N ASN A 69 -6.99 -10.43 -10.67
CA ASN A 69 -5.79 -11.21 -10.99
C ASN A 69 -5.23 -10.82 -12.36
N ASP A 70 -6.09 -10.62 -13.36
CA ASP A 70 -5.67 -10.21 -14.70
C ASP A 70 -4.95 -8.84 -14.68
N TYR A 71 -5.48 -7.87 -13.92
CA TYR A 71 -4.90 -6.53 -13.85
C TYR A 71 -3.52 -6.54 -13.20
N TYR A 72 -3.40 -7.24 -12.06
CA TYR A 72 -2.12 -7.40 -11.39
C TYR A 72 -1.13 -8.20 -12.23
N GLN A 73 -1.57 -9.24 -12.94
CA GLN A 73 -0.72 -10.01 -13.85
C GLN A 73 -0.17 -9.15 -15.00
N VAL A 74 -1.00 -8.30 -15.59
CA VAL A 74 -0.57 -7.35 -16.63
C VAL A 74 0.45 -6.35 -16.06
N MET A 75 0.21 -5.82 -14.85
CA MET A 75 1.13 -4.92 -14.17
C MET A 75 2.48 -5.61 -13.90
N PHE A 76 2.49 -6.80 -13.32
CA PHE A 76 3.73 -7.54 -13.06
C PHE A 76 4.50 -7.84 -14.33
N THR A 77 3.79 -8.21 -15.41
CA THR A 77 4.39 -8.42 -16.74
C THR A 77 5.03 -7.14 -17.28
N LYS A 78 4.38 -5.99 -17.15
CA LYS A 78 4.92 -4.67 -17.56
C LYS A 78 6.24 -4.35 -16.85
N HIS A 79 6.36 -4.72 -15.57
CA HIS A 79 7.56 -4.48 -14.77
C HIS A 79 8.60 -5.61 -14.84
N GLY A 80 8.29 -6.73 -15.52
CA GLY A 80 9.18 -7.88 -15.62
C GLY A 80 9.39 -8.61 -14.29
N ILE A 81 8.38 -8.63 -13.42
CA ILE A 81 8.43 -9.24 -12.08
C ILE A 81 7.33 -10.28 -11.88
N THR A 82 7.40 -11.00 -10.77
CA THR A 82 6.32 -11.86 -10.25
C THR A 82 5.67 -11.23 -9.03
N ASP A 83 4.51 -11.76 -8.64
CA ASP A 83 3.84 -11.48 -7.37
C ASP A 83 4.78 -11.68 -6.17
N LYS A 84 5.54 -12.77 -6.15
CA LYS A 84 6.53 -13.07 -5.11
C LYS A 84 7.62 -12.00 -5.01
N ILE A 85 8.17 -11.56 -6.15
CA ILE A 85 9.18 -10.49 -6.18
C ILE A 85 8.60 -9.19 -5.61
N PHE A 86 7.35 -8.87 -5.97
CA PHE A 86 6.67 -7.71 -5.41
C PHE A 86 6.53 -7.82 -3.88
N GLU A 87 6.01 -8.93 -3.38
CA GLU A 87 5.82 -9.16 -1.94
C GLU A 87 7.14 -9.08 -1.15
N GLU A 88 8.20 -9.69 -1.66
CA GLU A 88 9.53 -9.68 -1.03
C GLU A 88 10.13 -8.26 -0.96
N ASN A 89 10.00 -7.48 -2.04
CA ASN A 89 10.50 -6.11 -2.08
C ASN A 89 9.66 -5.17 -1.21
N VAL A 90 8.33 -5.32 -1.19
CA VAL A 90 7.44 -4.59 -0.27
C VAL A 90 7.80 -4.90 1.18
N ALA A 91 7.96 -6.18 1.53
CA ALA A 91 8.35 -6.60 2.87
C ALA A 91 9.72 -6.02 3.26
N TYR A 92 10.67 -5.95 2.33
CA TYR A 92 11.97 -5.31 2.58
C TYR A 92 11.83 -3.83 2.91
N TYR A 93 11.17 -3.04 2.06
CA TYR A 93 11.05 -1.58 2.24
C TYR A 93 10.19 -1.20 3.46
N ASN A 94 9.23 -2.03 3.86
CA ASN A 94 8.44 -1.83 5.09
C ASN A 94 9.26 -1.84 6.38
N GLN A 95 10.51 -2.32 6.34
CA GLN A 95 11.43 -2.26 7.47
C GLN A 95 12.08 -0.87 7.65
N PHE A 96 11.98 -0.01 6.64
CA PHE A 96 12.63 1.30 6.59
C PHE A 96 11.56 2.39 6.38
N PRO A 97 10.86 2.82 7.46
CA PRO A 97 9.73 3.74 7.35
C PRO A 97 10.03 5.02 6.59
N GLU A 98 11.19 5.65 6.83
CA GLU A 98 11.60 6.89 6.13
C GLU A 98 11.80 6.68 4.62
N GLN A 99 12.33 5.52 4.20
CA GLN A 99 12.47 5.19 2.77
C GLN A 99 11.11 4.92 2.14
N MET A 100 10.24 4.20 2.85
CA MET A 100 8.90 3.91 2.36
C MET A 100 8.05 5.18 2.24
N GLU A 101 8.17 6.10 3.19
CA GLU A 101 7.52 7.43 3.14
C GLU A 101 7.94 8.20 1.89
N LYS A 102 9.25 8.29 1.63
CA LYS A 102 9.78 8.95 0.43
C LYS A 102 9.25 8.32 -0.87
N ILE A 103 9.20 6.99 -0.95
CA ILE A 103 8.64 6.28 -2.11
C ILE A 103 7.17 6.69 -2.31
N TYR A 104 6.37 6.74 -1.25
CA TYR A 104 4.96 7.12 -1.36
C TYR A 104 4.76 8.59 -1.71
N ASP A 105 5.60 9.50 -1.23
CA ASP A 105 5.57 10.91 -1.64
C ASP A 105 5.78 11.05 -3.16
N GLU A 106 6.72 10.30 -3.72
CA GLU A 106 6.97 10.28 -5.16
C GLU A 106 5.82 9.65 -5.95
N VAL A 107 5.20 8.58 -5.44
CA VAL A 107 3.99 7.97 -6.03
C VAL A 107 2.85 8.99 -6.09
N LEU A 108 2.63 9.75 -5.01
CA LEU A 108 1.59 10.78 -4.97
C LEU A 108 1.89 11.90 -5.99
N ALA A 109 3.15 12.32 -6.10
CA ALA A 109 3.56 13.32 -7.09
C ALA A 109 3.30 12.85 -8.54
N ASP A 110 3.64 11.60 -8.86
CA ASP A 110 3.39 11.00 -10.18
C ASP A 110 1.89 10.91 -10.52
N LEU A 111 1.07 10.53 -9.54
CA LEU A 111 -0.38 10.48 -9.69
C LEU A 111 -0.97 11.88 -9.91
N SER A 112 -0.56 12.87 -9.12
CA SER A 112 -0.99 14.27 -9.29
C SER A 112 -0.61 14.82 -10.66
N LYS A 113 0.63 14.58 -11.11
CA LYS A 113 1.08 14.99 -12.45
C LYS A 113 0.24 14.35 -13.54
N THR A 114 -0.03 13.05 -13.42
CA THR A 114 -0.87 12.31 -14.38
C THR A 114 -2.28 12.89 -14.43
N GLN A 115 -2.87 13.22 -13.28
CA GLN A 115 -4.19 13.87 -13.21
C GLN A 115 -4.19 15.21 -13.92
N SER A 116 -3.25 16.11 -13.62
CA SER A 116 -3.18 17.42 -14.28
C SER A 116 -3.02 17.30 -15.80
N MET A 117 -2.25 16.33 -16.28
CA MET A 117 -2.10 16.07 -17.72
C MET A 117 -3.39 15.55 -18.38
N MET A 118 -4.28 14.89 -17.64
CA MET A 118 -5.58 14.48 -18.16
C MET A 118 -6.58 15.64 -18.21
N GLU A 119 -6.59 16.50 -17.18
CA GLU A 119 -7.46 17.67 -17.12
C GLU A 119 -7.20 18.63 -18.30
N VAL A 120 -5.92 18.90 -18.61
CA VAL A 120 -5.52 19.74 -19.75
C VAL A 120 -6.01 19.18 -21.09
N LYS A 121 -6.00 17.86 -21.29
CA LYS A 121 -6.45 17.22 -22.54
C LYS A 121 -7.96 17.28 -22.77
N THR A 122 -8.73 17.58 -21.73
CA THR A 122 -10.19 17.73 -21.84
C THR A 122 -10.64 19.15 -22.20
N GLU A 123 -9.72 20.11 -22.18
CA GLU A 123 -9.98 21.52 -22.49
C GLU A 123 -9.53 21.93 -23.91
N GLU A 124 -8.92 21.01 -24.67
CA GLU A 124 -8.58 21.14 -26.10
C GLU A 124 -9.57 20.37 -26.99
#